data_AF-A0A7C4EVF0-F1
#
_entry.id   AF-A0A7C4EVF0-F1
#
_cell.length_a   1.000
_cell.length_b   1.000
_cell.length_c   1.000
_cell.angle_alpha   90.00
_cell.angle_beta   90.00
_cell.angle_gamma   90.00
#
_symmetry.space_group_name_H-M   'P 1'
#
loop_
_entity.id
_entity.type
_entity.pdbx_description
1 polymer ?
#
loop_
_entity_poly.entity_id
_entity_poly.type
_entity_poly.pdbx_seq_one_letter_code
_entity_poly.pdbx_strand_id
1 'polypeptide(L)'
;MTHSSHVFPTQQRLLVLGGGRGGTAMLELFQGDPLVEIVGVMDTNPQAPAMTLAAQHGVMCFTDLTQAIEACRPCMAFNLTGDEAVSTFAQDRLGTANVIGGFQAHFLWNLLTRLKQTNDQITHLAYHDALTGLPNRILFYDRLGQAIARARRAQEAFAVL
;
A
#
# COMPACT_ATOMS: atom_id res chain seq x y z
N MET A 1 -4.83 33.64 -23.57
CA MET A 1 -5.23 32.24 -23.28
C MET A 1 -4.17 31.64 -22.37
N THR A 2 -4.32 31.80 -21.06
CA THR A 2 -3.38 31.30 -20.05
C THR A 2 -3.73 29.86 -19.70
N HIS A 3 -2.88 28.92 -20.11
CA HIS A 3 -2.91 27.55 -19.59
C HIS A 3 -2.57 27.57 -18.11
N SER A 4 -3.58 27.33 -17.27
CA SER A 4 -3.41 27.06 -15.85
C SER A 4 -2.85 25.64 -15.72
N SER A 5 -1.56 25.53 -15.45
CA SER A 5 -0.90 24.31 -15.04
C SER A 5 -1.48 23.86 -13.69
N HIS A 6 -2.39 22.90 -13.73
CA HIS A 6 -2.77 22.14 -12.54
C HIS A 6 -1.56 21.34 -12.06
N VAL A 7 -0.81 21.92 -11.12
CA VAL A 7 0.19 21.20 -10.34
C VAL A 7 -0.59 20.30 -9.39
N PHE A 8 -0.72 19.02 -9.72
CA PHE A 8 -1.15 18.02 -8.74
C PHE A 8 -0.14 18.06 -7.58
N PRO A 9 -0.59 18.03 -6.30
CA PRO A 9 0.33 18.00 -5.18
C PRO A 9 1.26 16.80 -5.31
N THR A 10 2.54 16.99 -5.01
CA THR A 10 3.58 15.95 -5.12
C THR A 10 3.35 14.74 -4.21
N GLN A 11 2.56 14.92 -3.15
CA GLN A 11 2.17 13.86 -2.22
C GLN A 11 0.69 14.02 -1.87
N GLN A 12 -0.08 12.94 -2.04
CA GLN A 12 -1.51 12.93 -1.82
C GLN A 12 -1.82 12.71 -0.34
N ARG A 13 -2.49 13.69 0.27
CA ARG A 13 -2.88 13.66 1.68
C ARG A 13 -4.16 12.86 1.87
N LEU A 14 -4.10 11.82 2.68
CA LEU A 14 -5.15 10.82 2.83
C LEU A 14 -5.62 10.72 4.29
N LEU A 15 -6.92 10.91 4.50
CA LEU A 15 -7.61 10.68 5.77
C LEU A 15 -8.36 9.34 5.69
N VAL A 16 -8.06 8.41 6.59
CA VAL A 16 -8.72 7.10 6.63
C VAL A 16 -9.90 7.16 7.60
N LEU A 17 -11.10 6.81 7.14
CA LEU A 17 -12.30 6.73 7.98
C LEU A 17 -12.67 5.26 8.17
N GLY A 18 -12.58 4.77 9.39
CA GLY A 18 -12.76 3.37 9.78
C GLY A 18 -11.44 2.67 10.06
N GLY A 19 -11.28 2.16 11.27
CA GLY A 19 -10.06 1.58 11.83
C GLY A 19 -10.06 0.06 11.94
N GLY A 20 -10.98 -0.62 11.25
CA GLY A 20 -11.01 -2.08 11.14
C GLY A 20 -9.92 -2.65 10.21
N ARG A 21 -10.20 -3.80 9.60
CA ARG A 21 -9.25 -4.51 8.72
C ARG A 21 -8.78 -3.66 7.54
N GLY A 22 -9.72 -2.98 6.86
CA GLY A 22 -9.41 -2.13 5.72
C GLY A 22 -8.49 -0.97 6.09
N GLY A 23 -8.83 -0.22 7.15
CA GLY A 23 -8.03 0.93 7.59
C GLY A 23 -6.62 0.53 8.05
N THR A 24 -6.51 -0.60 8.75
CA THR A 24 -5.22 -1.15 9.19
C THR A 24 -4.33 -1.49 7.99
N ALA A 25 -4.89 -2.22 7.03
CA ALA A 25 -4.12 -2.63 5.87
C ALA A 25 -3.84 -1.46 4.90
N MET A 26 -4.63 -0.38 4.95
CA MET A 26 -4.33 0.87 4.25
C MET A 26 -3.12 1.59 4.85
N LEU A 27 -3.00 1.63 6.18
CA LEU A 27 -1.81 2.14 6.87
C LEU A 27 -0.56 1.35 6.46
N GLU A 28 -0.64 0.02 6.49
CA GLU A 28 0.47 -0.85 6.10
C GLU A 28 0.85 -0.71 4.62
N LEU A 29 -0.14 -0.50 3.75
CA LEU A 29 0.09 -0.40 2.31
C LEU A 29 0.88 0.87 1.94
N PHE A 30 0.55 1.99 2.58
CA PHE A 30 1.16 3.28 2.28
C PHE A 30 2.27 3.68 3.26
N GLN A 31 2.68 2.77 4.14
CA GLN A 31 3.79 3.02 5.04
C GLN A 31 5.08 3.26 4.25
N GLY A 32 5.60 4.48 4.31
CA GLY A 32 6.81 4.88 3.58
C GLY A 32 6.61 5.09 2.08
N ASP A 33 5.36 5.12 1.60
CA ASP A 33 5.06 5.43 0.20
C ASP A 33 5.28 6.94 -0.07
N PRO A 34 6.12 7.32 -1.05
CA PRO A 34 6.45 8.72 -1.30
C PRO A 34 5.30 9.52 -1.93
N LEU A 35 4.27 8.84 -2.48
CA LEU A 35 3.14 9.46 -3.16
C LEU A 35 1.94 9.68 -2.23
N VAL A 36 1.88 8.99 -1.09
CA VAL A 36 0.74 9.06 -0.17
C VAL A 36 1.22 9.44 1.23
N GLU A 37 0.57 10.44 1.82
CA GLU A 37 0.72 10.79 3.22
C GLU A 37 -0.58 10.46 3.95
N ILE A 38 -0.55 9.51 4.89
CA ILE A 38 -1.69 9.29 5.78
C ILE A 38 -1.65 10.35 6.87
N VAL A 39 -2.49 11.38 6.70
CA VAL A 39 -2.54 12.53 7.60
C VAL A 39 -3.37 12.27 8.85
N GLY A 40 -4.26 11.28 8.81
CA GLY A 40 -5.04 10.90 9.97
C GLY A 40 -5.85 9.62 9.78
N VAL A 41 -6.27 9.06 10.91
CA VAL A 41 -7.19 7.93 10.99
C VAL A 41 -8.30 8.28 11.96
N MET A 42 -9.54 7.96 11.59
CA MET A 42 -10.71 8.16 12.42
C MET A 42 -11.46 6.85 12.62
N ASP A 43 -11.76 6.50 13.87
CA ASP A 43 -12.70 5.43 14.22
C ASP A 43 -13.40 5.79 15.54
N THR A 44 -14.65 5.40 15.70
CA THR A 44 -15.41 5.62 16.95
C THR A 44 -14.85 4.82 18.12
N ASN A 45 -14.20 3.69 17.84
CA ASN A 45 -13.47 2.89 18.82
C ASN A 45 -11.99 3.35 18.87
N PRO A 46 -11.55 4.00 19.97
CA PRO A 46 -10.16 4.45 20.11
C PRO A 46 -9.15 3.30 20.19
N GLN A 47 -9.61 2.06 20.45
CA GLN A 47 -8.79 0.85 20.49
C GLN A 47 -8.88 0.05 19.18
N ALA A 48 -9.46 0.62 18.12
CA ALA A 48 -9.49 -0.04 16.82
C ALA A 48 -8.06 -0.34 16.32
N PRO A 49 -7.81 -1.46 15.64
CA PRO A 49 -6.46 -1.86 15.22
C PRO A 49 -5.71 -0.78 14.42
N ALA A 50 -6.39 -0.10 13.49
CA ALA A 50 -5.77 0.98 12.73
C ALA A 50 -5.43 2.20 13.59
N MET A 51 -6.25 2.52 14.60
CA MET A 51 -5.99 3.65 15.52
C MET A 51 -4.72 3.41 16.34
N THR A 52 -4.56 2.17 16.83
CA THR A 52 -3.35 1.76 17.55
C THR A 52 -2.12 1.79 16.63
N LEU A 53 -2.24 1.25 15.42
CA LEU A 53 -1.15 1.22 14.44
C LEU A 53 -0.75 2.65 14.01
N ALA A 54 -1.72 3.52 13.75
CA ALA A 54 -1.51 4.92 13.40
C ALA A 54 -0.76 5.67 14.51
N ALA A 55 -1.19 5.51 15.76
CA ALA A 55 -0.54 6.16 16.90
C ALA A 55 0.93 5.74 17.06
N GLN A 56 1.26 4.47 16.82
CA GLN A 56 2.65 3.97 16.84
C GLN A 56 3.54 4.62 15.78
N HIS A 57 2.95 5.07 14.68
CA HIS A 57 3.65 5.72 13.56
C HIS A 57 3.54 7.25 13.57
N GLY A 58 3.00 7.83 14.65
CA GLY A 58 2.84 9.28 14.78
C GLY A 58 1.75 9.89 13.90
N VAL A 59 0.84 9.08 13.37
CA VAL A 59 -0.32 9.55 12.60
C VAL A 59 -1.41 10.02 13.56
N MET A 60 -2.08 11.13 13.21
CA MET A 60 -3.15 11.69 14.05
C MET A 60 -4.35 10.75 14.12
N CYS A 61 -4.85 10.50 15.33
CA CYS A 61 -5.98 9.61 15.58
C CYS A 61 -7.18 10.40 16.12
N PHE A 62 -8.36 10.16 15.56
CA PHE A 62 -9.58 10.88 15.91
C PHE A 62 -10.73 9.92 16.22
N THR A 63 -11.60 10.30 17.15
CA THR A 63 -12.88 9.62 17.42
C THR A 63 -14.09 10.41 16.95
N ASP A 64 -13.88 11.67 16.54
CA ASP A 64 -14.89 12.56 15.99
C ASP A 64 -14.61 12.86 14.51
N LEU A 65 -15.62 12.68 13.66
CA LEU A 65 -15.50 12.83 12.21
C LEU A 65 -15.27 14.30 11.79
N THR A 66 -15.89 15.25 12.49
CA THR A 66 -15.76 16.68 12.17
C THR A 66 -14.34 17.15 12.46
N GLN A 67 -13.83 16.82 13.65
CA GLN A 67 -12.46 17.17 14.05
C GLN A 67 -11.42 16.54 13.12
N ALA A 68 -11.61 15.26 12.75
CA ALA A 68 -10.73 14.56 11.83
C ALA A 68 -10.63 15.28 10.48
N ILE A 69 -11.77 15.65 9.89
CA ILE A 69 -11.82 16.35 8.62
C ILE A 69 -11.14 17.71 8.74
N GLU A 70 -11.55 18.56 9.69
CA GLU A 70 -11.04 19.92 9.81
C GLU A 70 -9.53 19.97 10.09
N ALA A 71 -9.02 19.08 10.95
CA ALA A 71 -7.58 19.00 11.25
C ALA A 71 -6.72 18.52 10.06
N CYS A 72 -7.29 17.72 9.16
CA CYS A 72 -6.55 17.08 8.07
C CYS A 72 -6.61 17.83 6.74
N ARG A 73 -7.43 18.88 6.61
CA ARG A 73 -7.58 19.62 5.34
C ARG A 73 -6.27 20.27 4.86
N PRO A 74 -6.06 20.42 3.54
CA PRO A 74 -6.75 19.68 2.46
C PRO A 74 -6.35 18.20 2.46
N CYS A 75 -7.32 17.30 2.32
CA CYS A 75 -7.11 15.85 2.21
C CYS A 75 -8.19 15.18 1.38
N MET A 76 -7.86 14.00 0.85
CA MET A 76 -8.81 13.03 0.34
C MET A 76 -9.24 12.10 1.47
N ALA A 77 -10.53 11.89 1.67
CA ALA A 77 -11.05 10.94 2.64
C ALA A 77 -11.31 9.58 1.98
N PHE A 78 -10.86 8.51 2.63
CA PHE A 78 -11.14 7.14 2.23
C PHE A 78 -12.04 6.49 3.28
N ASN A 79 -13.32 6.33 2.94
CA ASN A 79 -14.30 5.75 3.81
C ASN A 79 -14.35 4.23 3.70
N LEU A 80 -13.96 3.56 4.79
CA LEU A 80 -13.93 2.12 5.01
C LEU A 80 -14.89 1.68 6.12
N THR A 81 -15.78 2.56 6.59
CA THR A 81 -16.78 2.22 7.62
C THR A 81 -17.96 1.42 7.06
N GLY A 82 -18.23 1.54 5.75
CA GLY A 82 -19.44 1.01 5.12
C GLY A 82 -20.71 1.83 5.40
N ASP A 83 -20.61 2.88 6.20
CA ASP A 83 -21.71 3.79 6.52
C ASP A 83 -21.82 4.90 5.45
N GLU A 84 -22.98 4.96 4.79
CA GLU A 84 -23.26 5.96 3.77
C GLU A 84 -23.36 7.38 4.38
N ALA A 85 -23.86 7.50 5.62
CA ALA A 85 -23.95 8.79 6.30
C ALA A 85 -22.57 9.43 6.52
N VAL A 86 -21.55 8.61 6.81
CA VAL A 86 -20.15 9.06 6.89
C VAL A 86 -19.67 9.59 5.54
N SER A 87 -20.05 8.93 4.44
CA SER A 87 -19.68 9.37 3.09
C SER A 87 -20.32 10.71 2.75
N THR A 88 -21.64 10.85 2.94
CA THR A 88 -22.37 12.10 2.70
C THR A 88 -21.79 13.25 3.52
N PHE A 89 -21.57 13.01 4.82
CA PHE A 89 -21.00 14.02 5.71
C PHE A 89 -19.60 14.49 5.27
N ALA A 90 -18.75 13.55 4.85
CA ALA A 90 -17.42 13.87 4.34
C ALA A 90 -17.51 14.64 3.00
N GLN A 91 -18.43 14.26 2.11
CA GLN A 91 -18.62 14.91 0.81
C GLN A 91 -19.08 16.35 0.96
N ASP A 92 -19.96 16.64 1.91
CA ASP A 92 -20.44 18.01 2.18
C ASP A 92 -19.30 18.94 2.62
N ARG A 93 -18.27 18.41 3.28
CA ARG A 93 -17.14 19.19 3.81
C ARG A 93 -15.94 19.23 2.87
N LEU A 94 -15.56 18.09 2.31
CA LEU A 94 -14.36 17.94 1.48
C LEU A 94 -14.66 18.11 -0.02
N GLY A 95 -15.92 18.03 -0.43
CA GLY A 95 -16.35 17.97 -1.82
C GLY A 95 -16.36 16.53 -2.33
N THR A 96 -17.33 16.21 -3.20
CA THR A 96 -17.56 14.84 -3.70
C THR A 96 -16.34 14.19 -4.35
N ALA A 97 -15.52 14.97 -5.06
CA ALA A 97 -14.31 14.48 -5.72
C ALA A 97 -13.20 14.03 -4.75
N ASN A 98 -13.26 14.44 -3.48
CA ASN A 98 -12.25 14.15 -2.46
C ASN A 98 -12.66 13.03 -1.52
N VAL A 99 -13.76 12.32 -1.77
CA VAL A 99 -14.24 11.22 -0.93
C VAL A 99 -14.35 9.94 -1.74
N ILE A 100 -13.59 8.93 -1.33
CA ILE A 100 -13.69 7.57 -1.84
C ILE A 100 -14.45 6.75 -0.80
N GLY A 101 -15.70 6.43 -1.06
CA GLY A 101 -16.55 5.66 -0.15
C GLY A 101 -17.37 4.60 -0.86
N GLY A 102 -18.24 3.90 -0.11
CA GLY A 102 -19.23 2.97 -0.66
C GLY A 102 -18.65 1.88 -1.57
N PHE A 103 -19.30 1.66 -2.70
CA PHE A 103 -18.89 0.64 -3.68
C PHE A 103 -17.49 0.92 -4.25
N GLN A 104 -17.13 2.19 -4.48
CA GLN A 104 -15.83 2.57 -5.04
C GLN A 104 -14.69 2.20 -4.09
N ALA A 105 -14.85 2.49 -2.79
CA ALA A 105 -13.88 2.12 -1.76
C ALA A 105 -13.68 0.60 -1.70
N HIS A 106 -14.78 -0.16 -1.68
CA HIS A 106 -14.71 -1.62 -1.63
C HIS A 106 -14.08 -2.23 -2.90
N PHE A 107 -14.44 -1.73 -4.08
CA PHE A 107 -13.84 -2.18 -5.34
C PHE A 107 -12.34 -1.90 -5.38
N LEU A 108 -11.94 -0.68 -5.05
CA LEU A 108 -10.54 -0.26 -5.06
C LEU A 108 -9.73 -1.01 -4.01
N TRP A 109 -10.30 -1.26 -2.84
CA TRP A 109 -9.70 -2.10 -1.80
C TRP A 109 -9.43 -3.54 -2.28
N ASN A 110 -10.41 -4.17 -2.91
CA ASN A 110 -10.25 -5.51 -3.46
C ASN A 110 -9.20 -5.56 -4.57
N LEU A 111 -9.13 -4.51 -5.40
CA LEU A 111 -8.11 -4.40 -6.45
C LEU A 111 -6.71 -4.28 -5.85
N LEU A 112 -6.51 -3.38 -4.87
CA LEU A 112 -5.23 -3.20 -4.20
C LEU A 112 -4.78 -4.46 -3.48
N THR A 113 -5.69 -5.14 -2.79
CA THR A 113 -5.41 -6.40 -2.09
C THR A 113 -4.94 -7.48 -3.08
N ARG A 114 -5.62 -7.62 -4.22
CA ARG A 114 -5.24 -8.57 -5.28
C ARG A 114 -3.88 -8.23 -5.88
N LEU A 115 -3.62 -6.95 -6.17
CA LEU A 115 -2.33 -6.50 -6.68
C LEU A 115 -1.19 -6.83 -5.71
N LYS A 116 -1.38 -6.58 -4.41
CA LYS A 116 -0.39 -6.92 -3.38
C LYS A 116 -0.14 -8.43 -3.32
N GLN A 117 -1.19 -9.24 -3.30
CA GLN A 117 -1.08 -10.70 -3.32
C GLN A 117 -0.35 -11.23 -4.55
N THR A 118 -0.66 -10.70 -5.75
CA THR A 118 0.04 -11.07 -6.98
C THR A 118 1.50 -10.65 -6.94
N ASN A 119 1.82 -9.45 -6.43
CA ASN A 119 3.20 -8.99 -6.28
C ASN A 119 3.99 -9.84 -5.28
N ASP A 120 3.38 -10.19 -4.15
CA ASP A 120 3.98 -11.06 -3.13
C ASP A 120 4.21 -12.48 -3.68
N GLN A 121 3.28 -13.00 -4.49
CA GLN A 121 3.43 -14.28 -5.19
C GLN A 121 4.55 -14.23 -6.24
N ILE A 122 4.64 -13.17 -7.04
CA ILE A 122 5.73 -12.99 -8.01
C ILE A 122 7.07 -12.88 -7.29
N THR A 123 7.13 -12.12 -6.20
CA THR A 123 8.31 -12.00 -5.34
C THR A 123 8.70 -13.37 -4.78
N HIS A 124 7.74 -14.10 -4.22
CA HIS A 124 7.95 -15.45 -3.71
C HIS A 124 8.44 -16.42 -4.79
N LEU A 125 7.88 -16.36 -6.01
CA LEU A 125 8.30 -17.20 -7.16
C LEU A 125 9.67 -16.79 -7.72
N ALA A 126 10.03 -15.52 -7.65
CA ALA A 126 11.37 -15.03 -8.02
C ALA A 126 12.46 -15.48 -7.03
N TYR A 127 12.08 -15.73 -5.76
CA TYR A 127 12.99 -16.15 -4.70
C TYR A 127 12.90 -17.65 -4.33
N HIS A 128 11.92 -18.41 -4.83
CA HIS A 128 11.77 -19.85 -4.53
C HIS A 128 11.35 -20.66 -5.76
N ASP A 129 12.16 -21.65 -6.16
CA ASP A 129 11.83 -22.62 -7.23
C ASP A 129 11.16 -23.88 -6.64
N ALA A 130 9.99 -24.23 -7.17
CA ALA A 130 9.08 -25.27 -6.69
C ALA A 130 9.57 -26.72 -6.92
N LEU A 131 10.75 -26.93 -7.53
CA LEU A 131 11.28 -28.29 -7.74
C LEU A 131 12.46 -28.66 -6.80
N THR A 132 13.01 -27.73 -6.01
CA THR A 132 14.17 -28.02 -5.12
C THR A 132 14.18 -27.31 -3.77
N GLY A 133 13.34 -26.27 -3.54
CA GLY A 133 13.32 -25.54 -2.27
C GLY A 133 14.46 -24.53 -2.06
N LEU A 134 15.23 -24.18 -3.11
CA LEU A 134 16.33 -23.21 -3.03
C LEU A 134 16.05 -21.92 -3.85
N PRO A 135 16.68 -20.78 -3.48
CA PRO A 135 16.58 -19.54 -4.26
C PRO A 135 17.49 -19.49 -5.51
N ASN A 136 16.82 -19.29 -6.65
CA ASN A 136 17.19 -18.48 -7.82
C ASN A 136 18.26 -18.98 -8.84
N ARG A 137 17.78 -19.25 -10.07
CA ARG A 137 18.51 -19.70 -11.28
C ARG A 137 19.53 -18.69 -11.82
N ILE A 138 19.41 -17.40 -11.52
CA ILE A 138 20.43 -16.40 -11.90
C ILE A 138 21.79 -16.77 -11.31
N LEU A 139 21.82 -17.20 -10.04
CA LEU A 139 23.03 -17.62 -9.36
C LEU A 139 23.55 -18.97 -9.89
N PHE A 140 22.65 -19.86 -10.31
CA PHE A 140 23.02 -21.10 -10.97
C PHE A 140 23.73 -20.83 -12.30
N TYR A 141 23.20 -19.95 -13.15
CA TYR A 141 23.81 -19.62 -14.44
C TYR A 141 25.13 -18.87 -14.29
N ASP A 142 25.26 -17.97 -13.30
CA ASP A 142 26.53 -17.33 -12.98
C ASP A 142 27.58 -18.36 -12.52
N ARG A 143 27.22 -19.24 -11.58
CA ARG A 143 28.12 -20.32 -11.11
C ARG A 143 28.47 -21.31 -12.21
N LEU A 144 27.52 -21.64 -13.07
CA LEU A 144 27.75 -22.48 -14.24
C LEU A 144 28.73 -21.81 -15.21
N GLY A 145 28.54 -20.52 -15.48
CA GLY A 145 29.44 -19.73 -16.31
C GLY A 145 30.87 -19.72 -15.75
N GLN A 146 31.02 -19.51 -14.45
CA GLN A 146 32.33 -19.55 -13.77
C GLN A 146 32.95 -20.96 -13.81
N ALA A 147 32.16 -22.02 -13.59
CA ALA A 147 32.62 -23.39 -13.67
C ALA A 147 33.14 -23.75 -15.08
N ILE A 148 32.40 -23.37 -16.12
CA ILE A 148 32.80 -23.54 -17.53
C ILE A 148 34.11 -22.78 -17.82
N ALA A 149 34.21 -21.53 -17.38
CA ALA A 149 35.40 -20.70 -17.62
C ALA A 149 36.65 -21.23 -16.87
N ARG A 150 36.46 -21.90 -15.74
CA ARG A 150 37.54 -22.52 -14.96
C ARG A 150 37.98 -23.84 -15.57
N ALA A 151 37.02 -24.70 -15.93
CA ALA A 151 37.20 -25.94 -16.67
C ALA A 151 38.01 -25.71 -17.96
N ARG A 152 37.64 -24.68 -18.75
CA ARG A 152 38.37 -24.32 -19.99
C ARG A 152 39.82 -23.92 -19.76
N ARG A 153 40.13 -23.19 -18.68
CA ARG A 153 41.49 -22.74 -18.37
C ARG A 153 42.38 -23.84 -17.81
N ALA A 154 41.79 -24.76 -17.04
CA ALA A 154 42.50 -25.91 -16.47
C ALA A 154 42.53 -27.14 -17.40
N GLN A 155 41.85 -27.10 -18.56
CA GLN A 155 41.64 -28.26 -19.44
C GLN A 155 40.96 -29.45 -18.71
N GLU A 156 40.11 -29.15 -17.72
CA GLU A 156 39.37 -30.15 -16.95
C GLU A 156 37.90 -30.18 -17.36
N ALA A 157 37.26 -31.35 -17.27
CA ALA A 157 35.82 -31.48 -17.47
C ALA A 157 35.08 -31.46 -16.12
N PHE A 158 33.87 -30.87 -16.10
CA PHE A 158 32.97 -30.95 -14.95
C PHE A 158 31.58 -31.40 -15.37
N ALA A 159 30.80 -31.90 -14.42
CA ALA A 159 29.42 -32.30 -14.61
C ALA A 159 28.50 -31.53 -13.63
N VAL A 160 27.26 -31.31 -14.04
CA VAL A 160 26.18 -30.74 -13.23
C VAL A 160 25.18 -31.86 -12.98
N LEU A 161 24.76 -32.05 -11.73
CA LEU A 161 23.74 -33.02 -11.30
C LEU A 161 22.41 -32.32 -11.07
#